data_AF-A0ABD5WEK3-F1
#
_entry.id   AF-A0ABD5WEK3-F1
#
_cell.length_a   1.000
_cell.length_b   1.000
_cell.length_c   1.000
_cell.angle_alpha   90.00
_cell.angle_beta   90.00
_cell.angle_gamma   90.00
#
_symmetry.space_group_name_H-M   'P 1'
#
loop_
_entity.id
_entity.type
_entity.pdbx_description
1 polymer ?
#
loop_
_entity_poly.entity_id
_entity_poly.type
_entity_poly.pdbx_seq_one_letter_code
_entity_poly.pdbx_strand_id
1 'polypeptide(L)'
;MNFEDLEWRKQTERETGSLQSLPDDWYDDLVAYLDDDALDDPERRSAEAIADGLVDRRLGKIVKLASWDAADAPTDTSPLTTPEAALYADLVECLERFRAETLAPAREETSE
;
A
#
# COMPACT_ATOMS: atom_id res chain seq x y z
N MET A 1 19.20 -0.85 -5.68
CA MET A 1 18.11 -0.55 -6.65
C MET A 1 18.68 0.14 -7.89
N ASN A 2 17.99 0.09 -9.05
CA ASN A 2 18.32 0.89 -10.25
C ASN A 2 17.05 1.29 -11.02
N PHE A 3 17.17 2.13 -12.05
CA PHE A 3 16.03 2.64 -12.82
C PHE A 3 15.19 1.53 -13.49
N GLU A 4 15.83 0.56 -14.13
CA GLU A 4 15.15 -0.55 -14.84
C GLU A 4 14.33 -1.42 -13.87
N ASP A 5 14.89 -1.69 -12.68
CA ASP A 5 14.23 -2.42 -11.61
C ASP A 5 13.00 -1.67 -11.09
N LEU A 6 13.11 -0.35 -10.92
CA LEU A 6 11.99 0.50 -10.49
C LEU A 6 10.87 0.52 -11.55
N GLU A 7 11.20 0.63 -12.84
CA GLU A 7 10.23 0.55 -13.94
C GLU A 7 9.54 -0.83 -14.00
N TRP A 8 10.31 -1.91 -13.87
CA TRP A 8 9.78 -3.27 -13.90
C TRP A 8 8.80 -3.52 -12.74
N ARG A 9 9.14 -3.06 -11.52
CA ARG A 9 8.26 -3.15 -10.36
C ARG A 9 6.99 -2.33 -10.54
N LYS A 10 7.08 -1.11 -11.08
CA LYS A 10 5.89 -0.30 -11.40
C LYS A 10 4.97 -1.01 -12.39
N GLN A 11 5.54 -1.57 -13.45
CA GLN A 11 4.74 -2.28 -14.47
C GLN A 11 4.08 -3.52 -13.87
N THR A 12 4.83 -4.31 -13.10
CA THR A 12 4.31 -5.51 -12.42
C THR A 12 3.19 -5.17 -11.44
N GLU A 13 3.34 -4.09 -10.67
CA GLU A 13 2.28 -3.59 -9.77
C GLU A 13 1.02 -3.19 -10.53
N ARG A 14 1.18 -2.61 -11.73
CA ARG A 14 0.05 -2.15 -12.54
C ARG A 14 -0.72 -3.31 -13.17
N GLU A 15 -0.01 -4.30 -13.69
CA GLU A 15 -0.58 -5.46 -14.39
C GLU A 15 -1.34 -6.41 -13.45
N THR A 16 -0.87 -6.51 -12.21
CA THR A 16 -1.45 -7.42 -11.23
C THR A 16 -2.58 -6.76 -10.42
N GLY A 17 -3.66 -7.52 -10.18
CA GLY A 17 -4.75 -7.10 -9.30
C GLY A 17 -4.42 -7.22 -7.81
N SER A 18 -3.49 -8.11 -7.46
CA SER A 18 -2.93 -8.31 -6.12
C SER A 18 -1.64 -7.51 -5.94
N LEU A 19 -1.18 -7.37 -4.69
CA LEU A 19 0.14 -6.81 -4.41
C LEU A 19 1.23 -7.75 -4.94
N GLN A 20 2.27 -7.18 -5.56
CA GLN A 20 3.51 -7.92 -5.76
C GLN A 20 4.24 -8.03 -4.42
N SER A 21 5.03 -9.09 -4.22
CA SER A 21 5.92 -9.19 -3.07
C SER A 21 7.14 -8.30 -3.29
N LEU A 22 7.43 -7.45 -2.30
CA LEU A 22 8.63 -6.63 -2.26
C LEU A 22 9.50 -7.07 -1.08
N PRO A 23 10.84 -6.94 -1.17
CA PRO A 23 11.72 -7.04 -0.01
C PRO A 23 11.33 -6.05 1.09
N ASP A 24 11.55 -6.40 2.36
CA ASP A 24 11.21 -5.53 3.49
C ASP A 24 12.02 -4.21 3.49
N ASP A 25 13.26 -4.26 3.03
CA ASP A 25 14.18 -3.14 2.88
C ASP A 25 13.96 -2.34 1.58
N TRP A 26 12.93 -2.65 0.80
CA TRP A 26 12.71 -2.04 -0.51
C TRP A 26 12.55 -0.52 -0.45
N TYR A 27 11.84 0.00 0.56
CA TYR A 27 11.66 1.44 0.74
C TYR A 27 12.95 2.13 1.14
N ASP A 28 13.81 1.47 1.93
CA ASP A 28 15.12 2.01 2.30
C ASP A 28 16.03 2.08 1.07
N ASP A 29 16.03 1.02 0.26
CA ASP A 29 16.73 0.96 -1.02
C ASP A 29 16.23 2.01 -2.02
N LEU A 30 14.92 2.29 -2.03
CA LEU A 30 14.31 3.31 -2.88
C LEU A 30 14.77 4.71 -2.46
N VAL A 31 14.73 5.01 -1.17
CA VAL A 31 15.21 6.30 -0.64
C VAL A 31 16.68 6.49 -0.95
N ALA A 32 17.51 5.48 -0.66
CA ALA A 32 18.94 5.53 -0.96
C ALA A 32 19.23 5.75 -2.45
N TYR A 33 18.42 5.15 -3.33
CA TYR A 33 18.52 5.35 -4.77
C TYR A 33 18.10 6.76 -5.21
N LEU A 34 16.98 7.27 -4.69
CA LEU A 34 16.48 8.61 -5.02
C LEU A 34 17.33 9.74 -4.42
N ASP A 35 18.12 9.47 -3.39
CA ASP A 35 19.08 10.40 -2.77
C ASP A 35 20.48 10.32 -3.38
N ASP A 36 20.75 9.40 -4.32
CA ASP A 36 22.08 9.22 -4.91
C ASP A 36 22.51 10.47 -5.71
N ASP A 37 23.62 11.10 -5.32
CA ASP A 37 24.20 12.27 -6.00
C ASP A 37 24.66 11.97 -7.44
N ALA A 38 24.79 10.69 -7.81
CA ALA A 38 25.12 10.28 -9.17
C ALA A 38 23.97 10.46 -10.18
N LEU A 39 22.72 10.57 -9.72
CA LEU A 39 21.57 10.83 -10.58
C LEU A 39 21.51 12.30 -11.00
N ASP A 40 21.38 12.55 -12.31
CA ASP A 40 21.13 13.90 -12.80
C ASP A 40 19.68 14.35 -12.53
N ASP A 41 19.41 15.67 -12.60
CA ASP A 41 18.08 16.21 -12.27
C ASP A 41 16.93 15.62 -13.13
N PRO A 42 17.08 15.43 -14.46
CA PRO A 42 16.08 14.72 -15.27
C PRO A 42 15.83 13.26 -14.87
N GLU A 43 16.89 12.48 -14.62
CA GLU A 43 16.81 11.08 -14.22
C GLU A 43 16.16 10.95 -12.85
N ARG A 44 16.57 11.77 -11.88
CA ARG A 44 15.98 11.80 -10.53
C ARG A 44 14.48 12.08 -10.59
N ARG A 45 14.04 13.13 -11.29
CA ARG A 45 12.61 13.44 -11.46
C ARG A 45 11.82 12.30 -12.11
N SER A 46 12.45 11.59 -13.05
CA SER A 46 11.80 10.46 -13.72
C SER A 46 11.65 9.28 -12.77
N ALA A 47 12.69 8.98 -11.98
CA ALA A 47 12.66 7.96 -10.94
C ALA A 47 11.62 8.28 -9.86
N GLU A 48 11.58 9.53 -9.36
CA GLU A 48 10.56 10.02 -8.40
C GLU A 48 9.14 9.79 -8.94
N ALA A 49 8.86 10.19 -10.18
CA ALA A 49 7.53 9.99 -10.78
C ALA A 49 7.14 8.51 -10.96
N ILE A 50 8.12 7.62 -11.13
CA ILE A 50 7.89 6.18 -11.18
C ILE A 50 7.63 5.64 -9.78
N ALA A 51 8.43 6.06 -8.80
CA ALA A 51 8.29 5.71 -7.40
C ALA A 51 6.92 6.13 -6.84
N ASP A 52 6.51 7.38 -7.03
CA ASP A 52 5.20 7.89 -6.62
C ASP A 52 4.07 7.03 -7.19
N GLY A 53 4.10 6.77 -8.50
CA GLY A 53 3.09 5.95 -9.15
C GLY A 53 3.03 4.51 -8.65
N LEU A 54 4.16 3.96 -8.21
CA LEU A 54 4.22 2.63 -7.61
C LEU A 54 3.67 2.66 -6.17
N VAL A 55 4.11 3.61 -5.34
CA VAL A 55 3.64 3.77 -3.96
C VAL A 55 2.13 4.04 -3.92
N ASP A 56 1.63 4.99 -4.70
CA ASP A 56 0.20 5.30 -4.79
C ASP A 56 -0.63 4.07 -5.18
N ARG A 57 -0.12 3.27 -6.13
CA ARG A 57 -0.80 2.06 -6.57
C ARG A 57 -0.87 1.02 -5.46
N ARG A 58 0.22 0.85 -4.69
CA ARG A 58 0.29 -0.06 -3.55
C ARG A 58 -0.60 0.41 -2.42
N LEU A 59 -0.58 1.69 -2.06
CA LEU A 59 -1.48 2.29 -1.07
C LEU A 59 -2.95 2.02 -1.39
N GLY A 60 -3.36 2.21 -2.65
CA GLY A 60 -4.72 1.91 -3.08
C GLY A 60 -5.11 0.43 -2.90
N LYS A 61 -4.17 -0.50 -3.11
CA LYS A 61 -4.38 -1.93 -2.87
C LYS A 61 -4.44 -2.25 -1.37
N ILE A 62 -3.58 -1.65 -0.55
CA ILE A 62 -3.58 -1.83 0.91
C ILE A 62 -4.91 -1.37 1.52
N VAL A 63 -5.38 -0.17 1.15
CA VAL A 63 -6.69 0.34 1.60
C VAL A 63 -7.81 -0.62 1.20
N LYS A 64 -7.76 -1.17 -0.01
CA LYS A 64 -8.75 -2.14 -0.47
C LYS A 64 -8.71 -3.44 0.35
N LEU A 65 -7.52 -3.96 0.64
CA LEU A 65 -7.38 -5.15 1.49
C LEU A 65 -7.91 -4.89 2.90
N ALA A 66 -7.54 -3.76 3.51
CA ALA A 66 -8.02 -3.38 4.84
C ALA A 66 -9.56 -3.24 4.87
N SER A 67 -10.16 -2.73 3.78
CA SER A 67 -11.63 -2.62 3.69
C SER A 67 -12.36 -3.96 3.63
N TRP A 68 -11.71 -5.00 3.08
CA TRP A 68 -12.26 -6.35 3.08
C TRP A 68 -12.10 -7.01 4.45
N ASP A 69 -10.94 -6.85 5.08
CA ASP A 69 -10.68 -7.43 6.40
C ASP A 69 -11.59 -6.83 7.47
N ALA A 70 -11.75 -5.51 7.49
CA ALA A 70 -12.72 -4.80 8.34
C ALA A 70 -14.20 -5.17 8.05
N ALA A 71 -14.46 -5.90 6.96
CA ALA A 71 -15.75 -6.48 6.61
C ALA A 71 -15.84 -7.98 6.94
N ASP A 72 -14.96 -8.50 7.80
CA ASP A 72 -14.83 -9.91 8.16
C ASP A 72 -14.53 -10.82 6.96
N ALA A 73 -13.94 -10.27 5.89
CA ALA A 73 -13.53 -11.02 4.70
C ALA A 73 -11.99 -11.17 4.71
N PRO A 74 -11.45 -12.37 4.99
CA PRO A 74 -10.00 -12.58 5.12
C PRO A 74 -9.22 -12.15 3.87
N THR A 75 -8.07 -11.50 4.10
CA THR A 75 -7.17 -11.05 3.04
C THR A 75 -5.75 -11.60 3.21
N ASP A 76 -5.06 -11.83 2.10
CA ASP A 76 -3.65 -12.23 2.12
C ASP A 76 -2.76 -10.99 2.29
N THR A 77 -2.06 -10.94 3.42
CA THR A 77 -1.15 -9.86 3.81
C THR A 77 0.33 -10.25 3.67
N SER A 78 0.63 -11.48 3.24
CA SER A 78 2.01 -11.94 3.04
C SER A 78 2.86 -11.11 2.07
N PRO A 79 2.30 -10.40 1.06
CA PRO A 79 3.08 -9.54 0.17
C PRO A 79 3.41 -8.15 0.75
N LEU A 80 2.93 -7.81 1.95
CA LEU A 80 3.19 -6.53 2.59
C LEU A 80 4.61 -6.51 3.17
N THR A 81 5.30 -5.42 2.93
CA THR A 81 6.50 -5.08 3.70
C THR A 81 6.13 -4.71 5.14
N THR A 82 7.11 -4.72 6.04
CA THR A 82 6.93 -4.29 7.43
C THR A 82 6.21 -2.92 7.59
N PRO A 83 6.61 -1.81 6.93
CA PRO A 83 5.90 -0.53 7.05
C PRO A 83 4.47 -0.60 6.50
N GLU A 84 4.23 -1.35 5.42
CA GLU A 84 2.89 -1.52 4.85
C GLU A 84 1.98 -2.34 5.76
N ALA A 85 2.52 -3.34 6.45
CA ALA A 85 1.78 -4.16 7.41
C ALA A 85 1.32 -3.33 8.63
N ALA A 86 2.16 -2.39 9.09
CA ALA A 86 1.79 -1.45 10.15
C ALA A 86 0.65 -0.51 9.69
N LEU A 87 0.80 0.10 8.51
CA LEU A 87 -0.27 0.93 7.91
C LEU A 87 -1.57 0.15 7.73
N TYR A 88 -1.47 -1.10 7.24
CA TYR A 88 -2.62 -1.97 7.05
C TYR A 88 -3.39 -2.20 8.36
N ALA A 89 -2.69 -2.52 9.45
CA ALA A 89 -3.32 -2.74 10.75
C ALA A 89 -4.08 -1.50 11.26
N ASP A 90 -3.45 -0.32 11.14
CA ASP A 90 -4.09 0.95 11.51
C ASP A 90 -5.33 1.25 10.66
N LEU A 91 -5.30 0.92 9.38
CA LEU A 91 -6.44 1.09 8.47
C LEU A 91 -7.58 0.14 8.82
N VAL A 92 -7.30 -1.12 9.14
CA VAL A 92 -8.34 -2.09 9.55
C VAL A 92 -9.05 -1.59 10.81
N GLU A 93 -8.30 -1.24 11.86
CA GLU A 93 -8.89 -0.73 13.11
C GLU A 93 -9.76 0.52 12.85
N CYS A 94 -9.27 1.45 12.03
CA CYS A 94 -9.99 2.66 11.67
C CYS A 94 -11.32 2.35 10.96
N LEU A 95 -11.31 1.42 10.01
CA LEU A 95 -12.48 1.03 9.22
C LEU A 95 -13.49 0.22 10.04
N GLU A 96 -13.02 -0.68 10.91
CA GLU A 96 -13.88 -1.42 11.84
C GLU A 96 -14.62 -0.47 12.78
N ARG A 97 -13.89 0.49 13.39
CA ARG A 97 -14.49 1.53 14.24
C ARG A 97 -15.54 2.32 13.48
N PHE A 98 -15.22 2.80 12.28
CA PHE A 98 -16.17 3.55 11.45
C PHE A 98 -17.44 2.74 11.15
N ARG A 99 -17.31 1.45 10.82
CA ARG A 99 -18.46 0.57 10.56
C ARG A 99 -19.28 0.34 11.84
N ALA A 100 -18.63 0.09 12.97
CA ALA A 100 -19.31 -0.12 14.24
C ALA A 100 -20.14 1.12 14.64
N GLU A 101 -19.54 2.30 14.57
CA GLU A 101 -20.22 3.57 14.89
C GLU A 101 -21.38 3.86 13.92
N THR A 102 -21.20 3.59 12.63
CA THR A 102 -22.22 3.86 11.61
C THR A 102 -23.39 2.87 11.69
N LEU A 103 -23.12 1.60 12.01
CA LEU A 103 -24.13 0.53 12.02
C LEU A 103 -24.75 0.29 13.40
N ALA A 104 -24.18 0.82 14.49
CA ALA A 104 -24.72 0.67 15.84
C ALA A 104 -26.18 1.16 15.96
N PRO A 105 -26.57 2.36 15.46
CA PRO A 105 -27.95 2.82 15.56
C PRO A 105 -28.97 1.88 14.90
N ALA A 106 -28.60 1.29 13.75
CA ALA A 106 -29.47 0.36 13.03
C ALA A 106 -29.69 -0.96 13.78
N ARG A 107 -28.77 -1.35 14.69
CA ARG A 107 -28.88 -2.57 15.49
C ARG A 107 -29.73 -2.40 16.75
N GLU A 108 -29.82 -1.17 17.27
CA GLU A 108 -30.66 -0.85 18.44
C GLU A 108 -32.15 -0.79 18.07
N GLU A 109 -32.50 -0.27 16.90
CA GLU A 109 -33.89 -0.20 16.40
C GLU A 109 -34.53 -1.57 16.12
N THR A 110 -33.75 -2.65 15.98
CA THR A 110 -34.29 -3.99 15.70
C THR A 110 -34.66 -4.77 16.96
N SER A 111 -34.39 -4.24 18.16
CA SER A 111 -34.60 -4.93 19.44
C SER A 111 -35.84 -4.45 20.21
N GLU A 112 -36.69 -3.61 19.61
CA GLU A 112 -37.91 -3.05 20.22
C GLU A 112 -39.22 -3.56 19.58
#